data_AF-A0A6P1HQN1-F1
#
_entry.id   AF-A0A6P1HQN1-F1
#
_cell.length_a   1.000
_cell.length_b   1.000
_cell.length_c   1.000
_cell.angle_alpha   90.00
_cell.angle_beta   90.00
_cell.angle_gamma   90.00
#
_symmetry.space_group_name_H-M   'P 1'
#
loop_
_entity.id
_entity.type
_entity.pdbx_description
1 polymer ?
#
loop_
_entity_poly.entity_id
_entity_poly.type
_entity_poly.pdbx_seq_one_letter_code
_entity_poly.pdbx_strand_id
1 'polypeptide(L)'
;MTRTIVALLIPAVLFLGACSSESTDTDTEVSATTEAAEAAAADLPAVADLCAGLLQYANSAEARAQQSGEPFDRTKALSDLFDQSALTPEWKDAPQERKDQMVKAYDAAKTGTC
;
A
#
# COMPACT_ATOMS: atom_id res chain seq x y z
N MET A 1 -38.97 0.07 -27.39
CA MET A 1 -38.10 1.25 -27.64
C MET A 1 -38.87 2.50 -27.29
N THR A 2 -38.49 3.17 -26.20
CA THR A 2 -38.96 4.52 -25.86
C THR A 2 -37.83 5.22 -25.10
N ARG A 3 -37.41 6.36 -25.66
CA ARG A 3 -36.42 7.29 -25.10
C ARG A 3 -37.16 8.29 -24.23
N THR A 4 -36.57 8.70 -23.11
CA THR A 4 -36.87 10.00 -22.49
C THR A 4 -35.63 10.53 -21.78
N ILE A 5 -35.07 11.58 -22.37
CA ILE A 5 -34.12 12.53 -21.77
C ILE A 5 -34.94 13.72 -21.28
N VAL A 6 -34.52 14.36 -20.20
CA VAL A 6 -34.65 15.79 -19.81
C VAL A 6 -34.55 15.84 -18.28
N ALA A 7 -33.45 16.24 -17.63
CA ALA A 7 -32.72 17.52 -17.59
C ALA A 7 -33.13 18.41 -16.39
N LEU A 8 -32.20 19.29 -16.00
CA LEU A 8 -32.27 20.48 -15.10
C LEU A 8 -31.73 20.23 -13.67
N LEU A 9 -30.90 21.06 -13.01
CA LEU A 9 -30.17 22.34 -13.20
C LEU A 9 -29.25 22.47 -11.94
N ILE A 10 -27.91 22.71 -12.00
CA ILE A 10 -27.14 24.00 -11.98
C ILE A 10 -27.45 24.92 -10.75
N PRO A 11 -26.56 25.77 -10.15
CA PRO A 11 -25.10 26.03 -10.27
C PRO A 11 -24.32 26.14 -8.91
N ALA A 12 -22.99 26.22 -8.97
CA ALA A 12 -22.26 27.20 -8.13
C ALA A 12 -20.98 27.65 -8.86
N VAL A 13 -21.04 28.88 -9.37
CA VAL A 13 -19.93 29.65 -9.89
C VAL A 13 -19.08 30.12 -8.71
N LEU A 14 -17.77 29.89 -8.76
CA LEU A 14 -16.79 30.81 -8.18
C LEU A 14 -15.72 31.07 -9.25
N PHE A 15 -15.95 32.15 -10.00
CA PHE A 15 -14.95 32.86 -10.76
C PHE A 15 -14.15 33.77 -9.80
N LEU A 16 -12.97 34.19 -10.27
CA LEU A 16 -12.02 35.19 -9.75
C LEU A 16 -11.00 34.64 -8.72
N GLY A 17 -9.68 34.74 -8.93
CA GLY A 17 -8.96 35.78 -9.67
C GLY A 17 -7.63 35.33 -10.28
N ALA A 18 -7.25 36.09 -11.29
CA ALA A 18 -6.02 35.99 -12.04
C ALA A 18 -4.75 36.18 -11.20
N CYS A 19 -3.66 35.57 -11.65
CA CYS A 19 -2.45 36.33 -11.94
C CYS A 19 -1.77 35.74 -13.18
N SER A 20 -2.01 36.39 -14.32
CA SER A 20 -1.02 36.44 -15.40
C SER A 20 0.28 37.01 -14.86
N SER A 21 1.40 36.43 -15.25
CA SER A 21 2.60 37.18 -15.62
C SER A 21 3.41 36.32 -16.58
N GLU A 22 3.36 36.69 -17.85
CA GLU A 22 4.39 36.40 -18.83
C GLU A 22 5.67 37.14 -18.41
N SER A 23 6.81 36.45 -18.35
CA SER A 23 8.17 36.97 -18.61
C SER A 23 9.22 35.86 -18.42
N THR A 24 9.85 35.48 -19.54
CA THR A 24 11.31 35.40 -19.77
C THR A 24 12.19 34.44 -18.95
N ASP A 25 12.94 33.64 -19.72
CA ASP A 25 14.25 33.00 -19.51
C ASP A 25 14.92 32.98 -18.12
N THR A 26 15.43 31.77 -17.83
CA THR A 26 16.66 31.45 -17.08
C THR A 26 16.66 31.77 -15.58
N ASP A 27 16.58 30.74 -14.73
CA ASP A 27 17.75 30.32 -13.95
C ASP A 27 17.59 28.91 -13.35
N THR A 28 18.70 28.20 -13.34
CA THR A 28 18.88 26.91 -12.70
C THR A 28 19.09 27.19 -11.22
N GLU A 29 18.32 26.60 -10.31
CA GLU A 29 18.87 26.10 -9.04
C GLU A 29 17.90 25.18 -8.30
N VAL A 30 18.25 23.89 -8.34
CA VAL A 30 18.20 22.92 -7.24
C VAL A 30 17.26 23.27 -6.07
N SER A 31 16.06 22.71 -6.10
CA SER A 31 15.34 22.26 -4.89
C SER A 31 14.28 21.25 -5.30
N ALA A 32 14.75 20.12 -5.82
CA ALA A 32 13.93 18.96 -6.17
C ALA A 32 14.27 17.77 -5.28
N THR A 33 14.30 17.94 -3.95
CA THR A 33 14.54 16.82 -3.03
C THR A 33 13.96 17.07 -1.63
N THR A 34 12.66 17.36 -1.50
CA THR A 34 12.01 17.21 -0.17
C THR A 34 10.58 16.67 -0.25
N GLU A 35 9.77 17.10 -1.23
CA GLU A 35 8.34 16.73 -1.24
C GLU A 35 8.04 15.30 -1.73
N ALA A 36 9.02 14.58 -2.30
CA ALA A 36 8.84 13.18 -2.73
C ALA A 36 8.99 12.15 -1.58
N ALA A 37 9.51 12.56 -0.42
CA ALA A 37 9.65 11.67 0.74
C ALA A 37 8.37 11.59 1.59
N GLU A 38 7.57 12.66 1.62
CA GLU A 38 6.32 12.71 2.41
C GLU A 38 5.14 12.00 1.73
N ALA A 39 5.16 11.85 0.40
CA ALA A 39 4.17 11.04 -0.33
C ALA A 39 4.41 9.52 -0.20
N ALA A 40 5.62 9.08 0.16
CA ALA A 40 5.93 7.66 0.39
C ALA A 40 5.55 7.18 1.80
N ALA A 41 5.23 8.12 2.70
CA ALA A 41 4.75 7.89 4.06
C ALA A 41 3.22 7.92 4.17
N ALA A 42 2.49 8.03 3.04
CA ALA A 42 1.04 7.90 3.03
C ALA A 42 0.63 6.48 3.45
N ASP A 43 0.35 6.38 4.75
CA ASP A 43 -0.23 5.27 5.49
C ASP A 43 0.34 3.89 5.14
N LEU A 44 1.57 3.65 5.60
CA LEU A 44 2.01 2.28 5.84
C LEU A 44 0.98 1.61 6.77
N PRO A 45 0.36 0.48 6.37
CA PRO A 45 -0.55 -0.24 7.26
C PRO A 45 0.19 -0.52 8.58
N ALA A 46 -0.49 -0.30 9.71
CA ALA A 46 0.14 -0.49 11.00
C ALA A 46 0.68 -1.93 11.07
N VAL A 47 1.78 -2.15 11.79
CA VAL A 47 2.39 -3.48 11.97
C VAL A 47 1.34 -4.52 12.40
N ALA A 48 0.34 -4.11 13.19
CA ALA A 48 -0.80 -4.92 13.60
C ALA A 48 -1.70 -5.36 12.42
N ASP A 49 -1.99 -4.48 11.47
CA ASP A 49 -2.81 -4.78 10.29
C ASP A 49 -2.09 -5.77 9.36
N LEU A 50 -0.78 -5.58 9.17
CA LEU A 50 0.07 -6.52 8.45
C LEU A 50 0.08 -7.89 9.14
N CYS A 51 0.21 -7.92 10.46
CA CYS A 51 0.19 -9.14 11.25
C CYS A 51 -1.15 -9.88 11.11
N ALA A 52 -2.27 -9.16 11.20
CA ALA A 52 -3.61 -9.71 11.02
C ALA A 52 -3.81 -10.31 9.62
N GLY A 53 -3.33 -9.63 8.58
CA GLY A 53 -3.35 -10.15 7.21
C GLY A 53 -2.54 -11.44 7.05
N LEU A 54 -1.36 -11.53 7.67
CA LEU A 54 -0.52 -12.73 7.67
C LEU A 54 -1.19 -13.90 8.40
N LEU A 55 -1.82 -13.64 9.55
CA LEU A 55 -2.60 -14.67 10.25
C LEU A 55 -3.79 -15.15 9.42
N GLN A 56 -4.51 -14.25 8.75
CA GLN A 56 -5.61 -14.62 7.87
C GLN A 56 -5.15 -15.49 6.69
N TYR A 57 -4.01 -15.15 6.09
CA TYR A 57 -3.37 -15.97 5.06
C TYR A 57 -3.05 -17.38 5.59
N ALA A 58 -2.37 -17.47 6.75
CA ALA A 58 -1.99 -18.74 7.34
C ALA A 58 -3.20 -19.61 7.67
N ASN A 59 -4.26 -19.02 8.22
CA ASN A 59 -5.52 -19.73 8.53
C ASN A 59 -6.21 -20.24 7.26
N SER A 60 -6.18 -19.45 6.19
CA SER A 60 -6.75 -19.85 4.90
C SER A 60 -5.94 -20.99 4.24
N ALA A 61 -4.61 -20.94 4.36
CA ALA A 61 -3.73 -22.01 3.89
C ALA A 61 -3.92 -23.30 4.70
N GLU A 62 -4.06 -23.19 6.02
CA GLU A 62 -4.37 -24.32 6.90
C GLU A 62 -5.71 -24.98 6.52
N ALA A 63 -6.75 -24.17 6.32
CA ALA A 63 -8.07 -24.69 5.93
C ALA A 63 -8.02 -25.44 4.59
N ARG A 64 -7.19 -25.01 3.64
CA ARG A 64 -6.99 -25.71 2.37
C ARG A 64 -6.24 -27.03 2.56
N ALA A 65 -5.18 -27.03 3.36
CA ALA A 65 -4.42 -28.24 3.67
C ALA A 65 -5.29 -29.28 4.40
N GLN A 66 -6.16 -28.85 5.31
CA GLN A 66 -7.14 -29.73 5.96
C GLN A 66 -8.13 -30.36 4.96
N GLN A 67 -8.54 -29.62 3.92
CA GLN A 67 -9.41 -30.15 2.87
C GLN A 67 -8.70 -31.15 1.95
N SER A 68 -7.40 -30.94 1.67
CA SER A 68 -6.60 -31.86 0.86
C SER A 68 -6.05 -33.06 1.65
N GLY A 69 -6.10 -33.01 2.99
CA GLY A 69 -5.49 -34.01 3.87
C GLY A 69 -3.97 -33.89 3.95
N GLU A 70 -3.41 -32.75 3.55
CA GLU A 70 -1.98 -32.48 3.59
C GLU A 70 -1.55 -31.94 4.95
N PRO A 71 -0.32 -32.26 5.42
CA PRO A 71 0.22 -31.65 6.63
C PRO A 71 0.46 -30.15 6.40
N PHE A 72 0.11 -29.34 7.40
CA PHE A 72 0.31 -27.89 7.37
C PHE A 72 1.28 -27.43 8.46
N ASP A 73 2.32 -26.69 8.04
CA ASP A 73 3.21 -25.98 8.95
C ASP A 73 3.03 -24.47 8.74
N ARG A 74 2.39 -23.82 9.71
CA ARG A 74 2.14 -22.38 9.72
C ARG A 74 3.43 -21.57 9.63
N THR A 75 4.47 -21.97 10.36
CA THR A 75 5.75 -21.24 10.41
C THR A 75 6.43 -21.29 9.06
N LYS A 76 6.42 -22.46 8.42
CA LYS A 76 6.97 -22.64 7.08
C LYS A 76 6.17 -21.87 6.03
N ALA A 77 4.84 -21.96 6.05
CA ALA A 77 3.99 -21.25 5.08
C ALA A 77 4.18 -19.74 5.13
N LEU A 78 4.26 -19.18 6.35
CA LEU A 78 4.61 -17.80 6.55
C LEU A 78 6.02 -17.49 6.02
N SER A 79 7.01 -18.37 6.25
CA SER A 79 8.42 -18.06 5.93
C SER A 79 8.65 -18.07 4.44
N ASP A 80 8.06 -19.05 3.77
CA ASP A 80 8.05 -19.13 2.32
C ASP A 80 7.35 -17.89 1.71
N LEU A 81 6.29 -17.35 2.33
CA LEU A 81 5.63 -16.12 1.88
C LEU A 81 6.54 -14.88 2.05
N PHE A 82 7.22 -14.78 3.20
CA PHE A 82 8.14 -13.67 3.46
C PHE A 82 9.31 -13.69 2.48
N ASP A 83 9.94 -14.84 2.27
CA ASP A 83 11.06 -15.01 1.35
C ASP A 83 10.65 -14.67 -0.09
N GLN A 84 9.45 -15.07 -0.52
CA GLN A 84 8.90 -14.69 -1.83
C GLN A 84 8.65 -13.19 -1.93
N SER A 85 8.10 -12.58 -0.88
CA SER A 85 7.84 -11.14 -0.84
C SER A 85 9.15 -10.35 -0.91
N ALA A 86 10.22 -10.85 -0.28
CA ALA A 86 11.54 -10.23 -0.31
C ALA A 86 12.19 -10.19 -1.72
N LEU A 87 11.68 -10.98 -2.67
CA LEU A 87 12.16 -11.01 -4.05
C LEU A 87 11.51 -9.94 -4.94
N THR A 88 10.38 -9.34 -4.54
CA THR A 88 9.68 -8.35 -5.36
C THR A 88 10.42 -7.01 -5.40
N PRO A 89 10.32 -6.24 -6.50
CA PRO A 89 10.85 -4.87 -6.55
C PRO A 89 10.24 -3.99 -5.45
N GLU A 90 8.96 -4.18 -5.15
CA GLU A 90 8.24 -3.47 -4.09
C GLU A 90 8.92 -3.62 -2.73
N TRP A 91 9.47 -4.81 -2.44
CA TRP A 91 10.26 -5.02 -1.24
C TRP A 91 11.68 -4.48 -1.38
N LYS A 92 12.36 -4.75 -2.50
CA LYS A 92 13.77 -4.34 -2.69
C LYS A 92 13.95 -2.83 -2.62
N ASP A 93 13.02 -2.10 -3.21
CA ASP A 93 13.04 -0.64 -3.32
C ASP A 93 12.34 0.03 -2.13
N ALA A 94 11.72 -0.75 -1.23
CA ALA A 94 11.09 -0.20 -0.02
C ALA A 94 12.13 0.50 0.88
N PRO A 95 11.74 1.62 1.52
CA PRO A 95 12.51 2.23 2.60
C PRO A 95 12.82 1.23 3.72
N GLN A 96 13.96 1.41 4.40
CA GLN A 96 14.38 0.51 5.47
C GLN A 96 13.33 0.40 6.59
N GLU A 97 12.70 1.50 6.96
CA GLU A 97 11.64 1.53 7.97
C GLU A 97 10.45 0.60 7.60
N ARG A 98 10.05 0.59 6.33
CA ARG A 98 8.98 -0.29 5.83
C ARG A 98 9.39 -1.76 5.90
N LYS A 99 10.64 -2.09 5.54
CA LYS A 99 11.19 -3.44 5.68
C LYS A 99 11.18 -3.89 7.14
N ASP A 100 11.61 -3.03 8.06
CA ASP A 100 11.64 -3.33 9.49
C ASP A 100 10.23 -3.54 10.07
N GLN A 101 9.23 -2.75 9.64
CA GLN A 101 7.84 -2.94 10.03
C GLN A 101 7.27 -4.28 9.54
N MET A 102 7.56 -4.67 8.29
CA MET A 102 7.13 -5.96 7.76
C MET A 102 7.81 -7.14 8.45
N VAL A 103 9.11 -7.04 8.76
CA VAL A 103 9.83 -8.06 9.56
C VAL A 103 9.18 -8.21 10.94
N LYS A 104 8.86 -7.11 11.63
CA LYS A 104 8.18 -7.15 12.95
C LYS A 104 6.81 -7.81 12.87
N ALA A 105 5.99 -7.45 11.88
CA ALA A 105 4.68 -8.04 11.67
C ALA A 105 4.79 -9.55 11.40
N TYR A 106 5.81 -9.92 10.62
CA TYR A 106 6.10 -11.29 10.26
C TYR A 106 6.52 -12.15 11.45
N ASP A 107 7.43 -11.64 12.29
CA ASP A 107 7.84 -12.31 13.53
C ASP A 107 6.67 -12.46 14.51
N ALA A 108 5.85 -11.41 14.67
CA ALA A 108 4.66 -11.47 15.51
C ALA A 108 3.61 -12.48 15.00
N ALA A 109 3.44 -12.61 13.68
CA ALA A 109 2.54 -13.59 13.08
C ALA A 109 3.03 -15.04 13.29
N LYS A 110 4.35 -15.27 13.27
CA LYS A 110 4.94 -16.60 13.57
C LYS A 110 4.68 -17.04 15.01
N THR A 111 4.75 -16.12 15.97
CA THR A 111 4.50 -16.38 17.39
C THR A 111 3.02 -16.31 17.76
N GLY A 112 2.16 -15.83 16.86
CA GLY A 112 0.75 -15.59 17.12
C GLY A 112 0.50 -14.42 18.08
N THR A 113 1.45 -13.49 18.20
CA THR A 113 1.41 -12.34 19.11
C THR A 113 1.09 -11.03 18.38
N CYS A 114 0.24 -11.12 17.34
CA CYS A 114 -0.55 -9.97 16.92
C CYS A 114 -1.52 -9.59 18.06
#